data_AF-A0A1A6AH39-F1
#
_entry.id   AF-A0A1A6AH39-F1
#
_cell.length_a   1.000
_cell.length_b   1.000
_cell.length_c   1.000
_cell.angle_alpha   90.00
_cell.angle_beta   90.00
_cell.angle_gamma   90.00
#
_symmetry.space_group_name_H-M   'P 1'
#
loop_
_entity.id
_entity.type
_entity.pdbx_description
1 polymer ?
#
loop_
_entity_poly.entity_id
_entity_poly.type
_entity_poly.pdbx_seq_one_letter_code
_entity_poly.pdbx_strand_id
1 'polypeptide(L)'
;MSESESEIDISRAPSRSPSPSPSPSPSPSPSPPLAVSARPIRQAKRKAIRRIDKAIPIESEYKKQREMEVRNAKKTLRKRKKRRLENAGILQDEAEEEAQGQEGEGKGGGARQREDSVPFECVICSEEIPEVLRRAEEQGKGGIGGGLSLWTCEQRNCGALFCLTCVIQYVTSTTGREEEGRRRGDTACPVCRRSWDIQALKAQIRAYDVDLLAGLGF
;
A
#
# COMPACT_ATOMS: atom_id res chain seq x y z
N MET A 1 -46.74 -26.91 29.36
CA MET A 1 -47.63 -27.18 28.21
C MET A 1 -46.82 -26.93 26.96
N SER A 2 -46.67 -27.98 26.16
CA SER A 2 -46.31 -28.01 24.75
C SER A 2 -44.87 -27.64 24.37
N GLU A 3 -44.04 -28.68 24.42
CA GLU A 3 -42.89 -28.93 23.56
C GLU A 3 -43.31 -28.85 22.08
N SER A 4 -42.44 -28.35 21.21
CA SER A 4 -42.62 -28.42 19.75
C SER A 4 -41.24 -28.49 19.10
N GLU A 5 -40.69 -29.69 19.13
CA GLU A 5 -39.54 -30.11 18.34
C GLU A 5 -39.99 -30.28 16.89
N SER A 6 -39.28 -29.65 15.95
CA SER A 6 -39.44 -29.92 14.51
C SER A 6 -38.13 -30.47 13.97
N GLU A 7 -38.08 -31.80 13.85
CA GLU A 7 -37.08 -32.53 13.08
C GLU A 7 -37.24 -32.20 11.59
N ILE A 8 -36.17 -31.72 10.95
CA ILE A 8 -36.12 -31.53 9.50
C ILE A 8 -35.10 -32.53 8.97
N ASP A 9 -35.62 -33.59 8.36
CA ASP A 9 -34.90 -34.66 7.70
C ASP A 9 -34.37 -34.15 6.34
N ILE A 10 -33.06 -33.84 6.28
CA ILE A 10 -32.40 -33.41 5.04
C ILE A 10 -31.87 -34.64 4.31
N SER A 11 -32.62 -35.01 3.29
CA SER A 11 -32.33 -36.09 2.36
C SER A 11 -30.93 -35.98 1.75
N ARG A 12 -30.15 -37.03 2.00
CA ARG A 12 -28.81 -37.31 1.51
C ARG A 12 -28.77 -37.48 -0.01
N ALA A 13 -28.15 -36.55 -0.73
CA ALA A 13 -27.89 -36.69 -2.16
C ALA A 13 -26.80 -37.75 -2.46
N PRO A 14 -26.91 -38.51 -3.57
CA PRO A 14 -25.96 -39.57 -3.91
C PRO A 14 -24.62 -39.00 -4.39
N SER A 15 -23.55 -39.50 -3.76
CA SER A 15 -22.15 -39.35 -4.15
C SER A 15 -21.93 -39.77 -5.61
N ARG A 16 -21.53 -38.82 -6.46
CA ARG A 16 -21.06 -39.10 -7.83
C ARG A 16 -19.55 -39.33 -7.79
N SER A 17 -19.13 -40.56 -8.07
CA SER A 17 -17.73 -40.92 -8.29
C SER A 17 -17.11 -40.11 -9.44
N PRO A 18 -15.90 -39.53 -9.28
CA PRO A 18 -15.19 -38.91 -10.38
C PRO A 18 -14.64 -39.97 -11.35
N SER A 19 -14.87 -39.75 -12.64
CA SER A 19 -14.26 -40.51 -13.73
C SER A 19 -12.75 -40.31 -13.80
N PRO A 20 -11.96 -41.33 -14.18
CA PRO A 20 -10.53 -41.18 -14.40
C PRO A 20 -10.25 -40.32 -15.63
N SER A 21 -9.44 -39.27 -15.45
CA SER A 21 -8.90 -38.44 -16.53
C SER A 21 -7.99 -39.25 -17.45
N PRO A 22 -8.09 -39.07 -18.78
CA PRO A 22 -7.15 -39.66 -19.74
C PRO A 22 -5.77 -38.98 -19.64
N SER A 23 -4.72 -39.82 -19.62
CA SER A 23 -3.31 -39.41 -19.68
C SER A 23 -3.00 -38.56 -20.92
N PRO A 24 -2.27 -37.43 -20.79
CA PRO A 24 -1.81 -36.67 -21.94
C PRO A 24 -0.71 -37.42 -22.70
N SER A 25 -0.87 -37.51 -24.02
CA SER A 25 0.13 -38.00 -24.96
C SER A 25 1.45 -37.21 -24.88
N PRO A 26 2.61 -37.85 -25.08
CA PRO A 26 3.90 -37.19 -25.11
C PRO A 26 4.00 -36.22 -26.30
N SER A 27 4.26 -34.97 -25.98
CA SER A 27 4.49 -33.88 -26.93
C SER A 27 5.79 -34.12 -27.74
N PRO A 28 5.81 -33.85 -29.05
CA PRO A 28 7.01 -34.01 -29.88
C PRO A 28 8.11 -33.03 -29.44
N SER A 29 9.31 -33.58 -29.30
CA SER A 29 10.53 -32.86 -28.93
C SER A 29 10.87 -31.78 -29.97
N PRO A 30 11.02 -30.50 -29.57
CA PRO A 30 11.38 -29.44 -30.51
C PRO A 30 12.83 -29.59 -30.98
N SER A 31 13.03 -29.56 -32.30
CA SER A 31 14.35 -29.57 -32.91
C SER A 31 15.19 -28.36 -32.46
N PRO A 32 16.51 -28.53 -32.28
CA PRO A 32 17.38 -27.44 -31.84
C PRO A 32 17.43 -26.31 -32.88
N PRO A 33 17.28 -25.03 -32.46
CA PRO A 33 17.38 -23.90 -33.38
C PRO A 33 18.82 -23.74 -33.87
N LEU A 34 18.95 -23.61 -35.19
CA LEU A 34 20.19 -23.34 -35.91
C LEU A 34 20.89 -22.12 -35.29
N ALA A 35 22.18 -22.29 -34.99
CA ALA A 35 23.02 -21.29 -34.33
C ALA A 35 23.19 -20.03 -35.18
N VAL A 36 22.35 -19.02 -34.93
CA VAL A 36 22.51 -17.67 -35.49
C VAL A 36 23.73 -17.01 -34.82
N SER A 37 24.69 -16.58 -35.64
CA SER A 37 25.98 -16.03 -35.20
C SER A 37 25.83 -14.74 -34.39
N ALA A 38 25.85 -14.88 -33.06
CA ALA A 38 25.62 -13.82 -32.07
C ALA A 38 26.81 -12.84 -31.88
N ARG A 39 27.40 -12.29 -32.95
CA ARG A 39 28.66 -11.50 -32.85
C ARG A 39 28.61 -9.98 -33.16
N PRO A 40 27.60 -9.40 -33.85
CA PRO A 40 27.52 -7.93 -33.96
C PRO A 40 26.78 -7.23 -32.79
N ILE A 41 25.78 -7.90 -32.19
CA ILE A 41 24.86 -7.28 -31.22
C ILE A 41 25.53 -6.98 -29.87
N ARG A 42 26.49 -7.82 -29.45
CA ARG A 42 27.15 -7.67 -28.13
C ARG A 42 28.04 -6.43 -28.05
N GLN A 43 28.74 -6.07 -29.13
CA GLN A 43 29.59 -4.88 -29.16
C GLN A 43 28.76 -3.59 -29.15
N ALA A 44 27.68 -3.55 -29.93
CA ALA A 44 26.74 -2.42 -29.94
C ALA A 44 26.11 -2.21 -28.54
N LYS A 45 25.66 -3.29 -27.88
CA LYS A 45 25.11 -3.25 -26.53
C LYS A 45 26.12 -2.72 -25.50
N ARG A 46 27.37 -3.17 -25.54
CA ARG A 46 28.44 -2.66 -24.65
C ARG A 46 28.72 -1.17 -24.86
N LYS A 47 28.70 -0.70 -26.10
CA LYS A 47 28.92 0.72 -26.42
C LYS A 47 27.75 1.59 -25.93
N ALA A 48 26.52 1.08 -26.02
CA ALA A 48 25.34 1.75 -25.48
C ALA A 48 25.39 1.85 -23.94
N ILE A 49 25.70 0.76 -23.24
CA ILE A 49 25.81 0.74 -21.77
C ILE A 49 26.86 1.77 -21.29
N ARG A 50 28.05 1.81 -21.90
CA ARG A 50 29.08 2.79 -21.53
C ARG A 50 28.67 4.25 -21.77
N ARG A 51 27.76 4.52 -22.71
CA ARG A 51 27.21 5.87 -22.93
C ARG A 51 26.21 6.23 -21.84
N ILE A 52 25.42 5.27 -21.38
CA ILE A 52 24.48 5.44 -20.26
C ILE A 52 25.26 5.67 -18.96
N ASP A 53 26.24 4.82 -18.65
CA ASP A 53 27.05 4.95 -17.42
C ASP A 53 27.83 6.27 -17.36
N LYS A 54 28.26 6.81 -18.51
CA LYS A 54 28.91 8.14 -18.59
C LYS A 54 27.94 9.31 -18.48
N ALA A 55 26.67 9.10 -18.84
CA ALA A 55 25.65 10.15 -18.84
C ALA A 55 24.93 10.25 -17.49
N ILE A 56 24.99 9.22 -16.65
CA ILE A 56 24.49 9.25 -15.28
C ILE A 56 25.57 9.93 -14.43
N PRO A 57 25.30 11.14 -13.86
CA PRO A 57 26.23 11.79 -12.95
C PRO A 57 26.57 10.83 -11.82
N ILE A 58 27.86 10.74 -11.46
CA ILE A 58 28.31 9.88 -10.38
C ILE A 58 27.51 10.27 -9.13
N GLU A 59 26.93 9.29 -8.45
CA GLU A 59 26.06 9.48 -7.28
C GLU A 59 26.65 10.43 -6.22
N SER A 60 27.99 10.51 -6.16
CA SER A 60 28.75 11.44 -5.31
C SER A 60 28.61 12.91 -5.70
N GLU A 61 28.53 13.26 -6.99
CA GLU A 61 28.32 14.63 -7.47
C GLU A 61 26.89 15.09 -7.16
N TYR A 62 25.91 14.23 -7.42
CA TYR A 62 24.51 14.52 -7.11
C TYR A 62 24.31 14.72 -5.60
N LYS A 63 24.98 13.90 -4.77
CA LYS A 63 24.99 14.06 -3.31
C LYS A 63 25.60 15.40 -2.88
N LYS A 64 26.78 15.76 -3.42
CA LYS A 64 27.43 17.06 -3.13
C LYS A 64 26.56 18.25 -3.55
N GLN A 65 25.89 18.15 -4.70
CA GLN A 65 25.00 19.20 -5.18
C GLN A 65 23.79 19.39 -4.25
N ARG A 66 23.15 18.29 -3.83
CA ARG A 66 22.05 18.32 -2.87
C ARG A 66 22.49 18.89 -1.51
N GLU A 67 23.68 18.54 -1.03
CA GLU A 67 24.24 19.11 0.22
C GLU A 67 24.47 20.63 0.10
N MET A 68 24.99 21.11 -1.04
CA MET A 68 25.16 22.54 -1.29
C MET A 68 23.81 23.29 -1.36
N GLU A 69 22.81 22.71 -2.02
CA GLU A 69 21.45 23.27 -2.10
C GLU A 69 20.81 23.41 -0.72
N VAL A 70 20.87 22.37 0.11
CA VAL A 70 20.38 22.40 1.50
C VAL A 70 21.11 23.47 2.31
N ARG A 71 22.43 23.58 2.16
CA ARG A 71 23.23 24.60 2.85
C ARG A 71 22.83 26.02 2.44
N ASN A 72 22.57 26.24 1.16
CA ASN A 72 22.14 27.54 0.61
C ASN A 72 20.70 27.89 1.03
N ALA A 73 19.80 26.90 1.05
CA ALA A 73 18.44 27.06 1.57
C ALA A 73 18.45 27.47 3.05
N LYS A 74 19.26 26.80 3.87
CA LYS A 74 19.41 27.13 5.31
C LYS A 74 19.96 28.54 5.53
N LYS A 75 20.98 28.96 4.75
CA LYS A 75 21.50 30.35 4.76
C LYS A 75 20.42 31.36 4.40
N THR A 76 19.62 31.07 3.38
CA THR A 76 18.52 31.94 2.93
C THR A 76 17.42 32.07 4.00
N LEU A 77 17.05 30.97 4.65
CA LEU A 77 16.08 30.98 5.75
C LEU A 77 16.59 31.80 6.95
N ARG A 78 17.85 31.64 7.35
CA ARG A 78 18.46 32.45 8.41
C ARG A 78 18.44 33.94 8.07
N LYS A 79 18.78 34.31 6.83
CA LYS A 79 18.72 35.71 6.36
C LYS A 79 17.29 36.27 6.37
N ARG A 80 16.29 35.47 5.98
CA ARG A 80 14.87 35.85 6.05
C ARG A 80 14.39 36.00 7.50
N LYS A 81 14.74 35.08 8.39
CA LYS A 81 14.40 35.16 9.83
C LYS A 81 15.01 36.42 10.45
N LYS A 82 16.29 36.70 10.18
CA LYS A 82 16.98 37.92 10.64
C LYS A 82 16.24 39.19 10.19
N ARG A 83 15.89 39.30 8.90
CA ARG A 83 15.11 40.44 8.38
C ARG A 83 13.72 40.58 9.02
N ARG A 84 13.04 39.48 9.33
CA ARG A 84 11.75 39.51 10.02
C ARG A 84 11.87 40.04 11.45
N LEU A 85 12.94 39.65 12.17
CA LEU A 85 13.22 40.14 13.52
C LEU A 85 13.61 41.63 13.50
N GLU A 86 14.49 42.03 12.59
CA GLU A 86 14.86 43.44 12.38
C GLU A 86 13.62 44.32 12.08
N ASN A 87 12.73 43.86 11.20
CA ASN A 87 11.50 44.58 10.87
C ASN A 87 10.46 44.59 12.01
N ALA A 88 10.49 43.63 12.92
CA ALA A 88 9.56 43.54 14.04
C ALA A 88 9.90 44.52 15.18
N GLY A 89 11.01 45.26 15.09
CA GLY A 89 11.44 46.19 16.14
C GLY A 89 11.86 45.49 17.44
N ILE A 90 12.06 44.17 17.41
CA ILE A 90 12.57 43.39 18.55
C ILE A 90 14.08 43.60 18.58
N LEU A 91 14.51 44.61 19.32
CA LEU A 91 15.90 44.92 19.63
C LEU A 91 16.52 43.76 20.44
N GLN A 92 17.31 42.96 19.72
CA GLN A 92 18.59 42.30 20.05
C GLN A 92 18.95 41.72 21.43
N ASP A 93 18.17 41.82 22.50
CA ASP A 93 18.64 41.35 23.82
C ASP A 93 18.42 39.85 24.08
N GLU A 94 17.72 39.11 23.20
CA GLU A 94 17.52 37.65 23.34
C GLU A 94 18.26 36.80 22.28
N ALA A 95 19.09 37.42 21.43
CA ALA A 95 19.73 36.71 20.31
C ALA A 95 21.10 36.09 20.65
N GLU A 96 21.69 36.38 21.82
CA GLU A 96 23.00 35.86 22.23
C GLU A 96 22.93 34.65 23.19
N GLU A 97 21.77 34.33 23.77
CA GLU A 97 21.68 33.23 24.74
C GLU A 97 21.49 31.82 24.11
N GLU A 98 21.18 31.71 22.81
CA GLU A 98 21.12 30.41 22.11
C GLU A 98 22.45 29.98 21.46
N ALA A 99 23.55 30.74 21.65
CA ALA A 99 24.83 30.45 20.99
C ALA A 99 25.84 29.61 21.82
N GLN A 100 25.60 29.38 23.12
CA GLN A 100 26.58 28.70 24.00
C GLN A 100 26.10 27.41 24.68
N GLY A 101 24.85 27.00 24.48
CA GLY A 101 24.29 25.82 25.17
C GLY A 101 24.01 24.64 24.25
N GLN A 102 25.03 23.94 23.73
CA GLN A 102 25.06 22.49 23.43
C GLN A 102 26.16 22.13 22.40
N GLU A 103 27.42 22.23 22.83
CA GLU A 103 28.46 21.31 22.36
C GLU A 103 28.50 20.10 23.32
N GLY A 104 27.34 19.45 23.47
CA GLY A 104 27.26 18.13 24.09
C GLY A 104 27.49 17.10 23.00
N GLU A 105 28.68 16.51 23.00
CA GLU A 105 29.10 15.39 22.16
C GLU A 105 28.31 14.12 22.54
N GLY A 106 27.00 14.16 22.36
CA GLY A 106 26.12 13.02 22.43
C GLY A 106 26.17 12.27 21.10
N LYS A 107 26.86 11.13 21.10
CA LYS A 107 26.54 10.00 20.20
C LYS A 107 25.07 9.60 20.44
N GLY A 108 24.14 10.38 19.88
CA GLY A 108 22.70 10.14 19.89
C GLY A 108 22.21 10.38 18.48
N GLY A 109 22.18 9.32 17.68
CA GLY A 109 21.86 9.37 16.26
C GLY A 109 20.49 9.98 16.00
N GLY A 110 20.50 11.17 15.39
CA GLY A 110 19.54 11.59 14.38
C GLY A 110 18.07 11.57 14.79
N ALA A 111 17.65 12.57 15.56
CA ALA A 111 16.28 13.08 15.49
C ALA A 111 16.04 13.62 14.07
N ARG A 112 15.70 12.71 13.15
CA ARG A 112 15.04 13.04 11.89
C ARG A 112 13.80 13.84 12.29
N GLN A 113 13.70 15.04 11.73
CA GLN A 113 12.50 15.86 11.77
C GLN A 113 11.32 14.91 11.50
N ARG A 114 10.40 14.81 12.47
CA ARG A 114 9.08 14.23 12.26
C ARG A 114 8.52 14.96 11.04
N GLU A 115 8.58 14.32 9.88
CA GLU A 115 7.66 14.62 8.80
C GLU A 115 6.30 14.57 9.46
N ASP A 116 5.53 15.65 9.37
CA ASP A 116 4.14 15.70 9.83
C ASP A 116 3.45 14.47 9.25
N SER A 117 3.35 13.44 10.08
CA SER A 117 2.90 12.12 9.68
C SER A 117 1.45 12.30 9.35
N VAL A 118 1.14 12.43 8.05
CA VAL A 118 -0.23 12.39 7.57
C VAL A 118 -0.87 11.19 8.25
N PRO A 119 -1.90 11.39 9.10
CA PRO A 119 -2.46 10.30 9.86
C PRO A 119 -3.01 9.30 8.86
N PHE A 120 -2.35 8.14 8.79
CA PHE A 120 -2.82 7.02 8.00
C PHE A 120 -3.94 6.39 8.81
N GLU A 121 -5.18 6.83 8.58
CA GLU A 121 -6.38 6.33 9.23
C GLU A 121 -7.29 5.63 8.22
N CYS A 122 -8.00 4.59 8.66
CA CYS A 122 -9.04 3.93 7.88
C CYS A 122 -10.21 4.90 7.69
N VAL A 123 -10.57 5.24 6.45
CA VAL A 123 -11.59 6.27 6.17
C VAL A 123 -13.01 5.92 6.71
N ILE A 124 -13.29 4.64 6.98
CA ILE A 124 -14.61 4.19 7.43
C ILE A 124 -14.72 4.19 8.96
N CYS A 125 -13.75 3.61 9.68
CA CYS A 125 -13.79 3.49 11.14
C CYS A 125 -12.89 4.49 11.88
N SER A 126 -12.13 5.32 11.15
CA SER A 126 -11.16 6.29 11.68
C SER A 126 -10.05 5.67 12.56
N GLU A 127 -9.80 4.38 12.41
CA GLU A 127 -8.74 3.70 13.16
C GLU A 127 -7.37 3.89 12.49
N GLU A 128 -6.33 4.06 13.30
CA GLU A 128 -4.95 4.18 12.82
C GLU A 128 -4.49 2.90 12.10
N ILE A 129 -3.98 3.06 10.88
CA ILE A 129 -3.51 1.97 10.03
C ILE A 129 -2.40 1.13 10.70
N PRO A 130 -1.42 1.71 11.43
CA PRO A 130 -0.45 0.91 12.19
C PRO A 130 -1.09 -0.03 13.21
N GLU A 131 -2.19 0.38 13.86
CA GLU A 131 -2.89 -0.45 14.84
C GLU A 131 -3.66 -1.59 14.16
N VAL A 132 -4.29 -1.31 13.02
CA VAL A 132 -4.94 -2.33 12.17
C VAL A 132 -3.94 -3.40 11.74
N LEU A 133 -2.76 -2.97 11.25
CA LEU A 133 -1.69 -3.89 10.83
C LEU A 133 -1.17 -4.74 11.99
N ARG A 134 -0.92 -4.14 13.16
CA ARG A 134 -0.47 -4.86 14.36
C ARG A 134 -1.47 -5.94 14.78
N ARG A 135 -2.78 -5.61 14.80
CA ARG A 135 -3.84 -6.59 15.15
C ARG A 135 -3.95 -7.70 14.11
N ALA A 136 -3.77 -7.41 12.82
CA ALA A 136 -3.75 -8.45 11.79
C ALA A 136 -2.59 -9.43 11.99
N GLU A 137 -1.40 -8.91 12.32
CA GLU A 137 -0.22 -9.71 12.63
C GLU A 137 -0.40 -10.57 13.89
N GLU A 138 -0.95 -9.99 14.97
CA GLU A 138 -1.29 -10.72 16.20
C GLU A 138 -2.28 -11.88 15.95
N GLN A 139 -3.19 -11.71 14.99
CA GLN A 139 -4.14 -12.76 14.58
C GLN A 139 -3.58 -13.77 13.59
N GLY A 140 -2.33 -13.60 13.14
CA GLY A 140 -1.73 -14.43 12.08
C GLY A 140 -2.41 -14.25 10.72
N LYS A 141 -3.14 -13.15 10.52
CA LYS A 141 -3.84 -12.83 9.28
C LYS A 141 -3.04 -11.80 8.47
N GLY A 142 -3.33 -11.73 7.19
CA GLY A 142 -2.86 -10.61 6.38
C GLY A 142 -1.44 -10.73 5.80
N GLY A 143 -0.80 -11.88 5.90
CA GLY A 143 0.57 -12.11 5.39
C GLY A 143 1.65 -11.42 6.21
N ILE A 144 2.86 -11.29 5.65
CA ILE A 144 4.01 -10.68 6.33
C ILE A 144 3.69 -9.22 6.70
N GLY A 145 3.67 -8.92 8.00
CA GLY A 145 3.38 -7.58 8.55
C GLY A 145 1.92 -7.13 8.42
N GLY A 146 0.97 -8.06 8.21
CA GLY A 146 -0.47 -7.75 8.20
C GLY A 146 -0.96 -6.99 6.96
N GLY A 147 -0.13 -6.82 5.92
CA GLY A 147 -0.41 -5.92 4.79
C GLY A 147 -1.71 -6.20 4.02
N LEU A 148 -2.20 -7.45 3.97
CA LEU A 148 -3.46 -7.77 3.28
C LEU A 148 -4.70 -7.32 4.06
N SER A 149 -4.55 -6.87 5.30
CA SER A 149 -5.66 -6.30 6.10
C SER A 149 -6.11 -4.92 5.60
N LEU A 150 -5.42 -4.33 4.62
CA LEU A 150 -5.71 -3.01 4.08
C LEU A 150 -6.14 -3.08 2.62
N TRP A 151 -7.21 -2.37 2.28
CA TRP A 151 -7.65 -2.11 0.92
C TRP A 151 -7.31 -0.67 0.52
N THR A 152 -6.74 -0.48 -0.66
CA THR A 152 -6.51 0.84 -1.24
C THR A 152 -7.44 1.06 -2.42
N CYS A 153 -7.98 2.27 -2.55
CA CYS A 153 -8.76 2.58 -3.74
C CYS A 153 -7.84 2.63 -4.97
N GLU A 154 -8.06 1.71 -5.91
CA GLU A 154 -7.26 1.55 -7.16
C GLU A 154 -7.39 2.72 -8.14
N GLN A 155 -8.35 3.62 -7.90
CA GLN A 155 -8.63 4.74 -8.77
C GLN A 155 -7.50 5.77 -8.72
N ARG A 156 -7.05 6.21 -9.90
CA ARG A 156 -6.01 7.25 -10.04
C ARG A 156 -6.39 8.48 -9.20
N ASN A 157 -5.45 8.93 -8.37
CA ASN A 157 -5.54 10.09 -7.47
C ASN A 157 -6.50 9.94 -6.26
N CYS A 158 -7.05 8.76 -5.98
CA CYS A 158 -7.84 8.56 -4.76
C CYS A 158 -6.93 8.31 -3.55
N GLY A 159 -6.14 7.23 -3.59
CA GLY A 159 -5.19 6.90 -2.52
C GLY A 159 -5.84 6.61 -1.16
N ALA A 160 -7.16 6.57 -1.06
CA ALA A 160 -7.86 6.31 0.18
C ALA A 160 -7.55 4.90 0.70
N LEU A 161 -7.23 4.82 1.98
CA LEU A 161 -6.92 3.60 2.71
C LEU A 161 -8.13 3.15 3.54
N PHE A 162 -8.39 1.87 3.48
CA PHE A 162 -9.46 1.23 4.22
C PHE A 162 -8.93 -0.05 4.86
N CYS A 163 -9.48 -0.39 5.99
CA CYS A 163 -9.34 -1.66 6.62
C CYS A 163 -10.29 -2.65 5.90
N LEU A 164 -9.78 -3.82 5.53
CA LEU A 164 -10.46 -4.76 4.63
C LEU A 164 -11.81 -5.21 5.22
N THR A 165 -11.88 -5.38 6.54
CA THR A 165 -13.11 -5.69 7.27
C THR A 165 -14.20 -4.62 7.09
N CYS A 166 -13.84 -3.34 7.14
CA CYS A 166 -14.78 -2.24 6.90
C CYS A 166 -15.25 -2.21 5.45
N VAL A 167 -14.37 -2.50 4.49
CA VAL A 167 -14.76 -2.59 3.08
C VAL A 167 -15.74 -3.73 2.85
N ILE A 168 -15.49 -4.90 3.45
CA ILE A 168 -16.41 -6.03 3.40
C ILE A 168 -17.78 -5.64 3.94
N GLN A 169 -17.83 -5.11 5.17
CA GLN A 169 -19.08 -4.67 5.79
C GLN A 169 -19.81 -3.62 4.96
N TYR A 170 -19.08 -2.68 4.35
CA TYR A 170 -19.65 -1.65 3.48
C TYR A 170 -20.31 -2.26 2.23
N VAL A 171 -19.65 -3.20 1.56
CA VAL A 171 -20.17 -3.87 0.35
C VAL A 171 -21.30 -4.85 0.67
N THR A 172 -21.26 -5.54 1.81
CA THR A 172 -22.32 -6.47 2.20
C THR A 172 -23.56 -5.77 2.77
N SER A 173 -23.37 -4.69 3.53
CA SER A 173 -24.51 -3.91 4.07
C SER A 173 -25.31 -3.20 2.96
N THR A 174 -24.65 -2.86 1.85
CA THR A 174 -25.30 -2.22 0.70
C THR A 174 -26.08 -3.19 -0.17
N THR A 175 -25.74 -4.48 -0.15
CA THR A 175 -26.39 -5.52 -0.97
C THR A 175 -27.63 -6.12 -0.29
N GLY A 176 -27.67 -6.19 1.05
CA GLY A 176 -28.79 -6.78 1.79
C GLY A 176 -30.09 -5.95 1.89
N ARG A 177 -30.14 -4.73 1.31
CA ARG A 177 -31.30 -3.81 1.42
C ARG A 177 -32.06 -3.58 0.10
N GLU A 178 -31.88 -4.46 -0.89
CA GLU A 178 -32.49 -4.32 -2.22
C GLU A 178 -34.00 -4.65 -2.31
N GLU A 179 -34.67 -5.06 -1.23
CA GLU A 179 -36.11 -5.43 -1.30
C GLU A 179 -37.08 -4.25 -1.47
N GLU A 180 -36.67 -2.99 -1.30
CA GLU A 180 -37.56 -1.83 -1.52
C GLU A 180 -36.98 -0.82 -2.52
N GLY A 181 -36.86 -1.24 -3.78
CA GLY A 181 -36.95 -0.34 -4.95
C GLY A 181 -35.89 0.76 -5.11
N ARG A 182 -34.86 0.81 -4.27
CA ARG A 182 -33.74 1.76 -4.41
C ARG A 182 -32.61 1.12 -5.23
N ARG A 183 -32.34 1.80 -6.35
CA ARG A 183 -31.21 1.67 -7.28
C ARG A 183 -30.06 0.81 -6.74
N ARG A 184 -29.73 -0.24 -7.50
CA ARG A 184 -28.55 -1.11 -7.38
C ARG A 184 -27.45 -0.52 -6.52
N GLY A 185 -27.14 -1.22 -5.43
CA GLY A 185 -26.16 -0.84 -4.42
C GLY A 185 -24.88 -0.30 -5.04
N ASP A 186 -24.60 0.98 -4.76
CA ASP A 186 -23.38 1.62 -5.22
C ASP A 186 -22.19 1.01 -4.47
N THR A 187 -21.53 0.03 -5.09
CA THR A 187 -20.22 -0.47 -4.68
C THR A 187 -19.14 0.55 -5.05
N ALA A 188 -19.32 1.79 -4.58
CA ALA A 188 -18.50 2.93 -4.90
C ALA A 188 -17.63 3.34 -3.71
N CYS A 189 -16.45 3.86 -4.02
CA CYS A 189 -15.57 4.43 -3.02
C CYS A 189 -16.26 5.59 -2.27
N PRO A 190 -16.27 5.61 -0.93
CA PRO A 190 -16.88 6.71 -0.17
C PRO A 190 -16.17 8.05 -0.40
N VAL A 191 -14.90 8.02 -0.82
CA VAL A 191 -14.08 9.21 -1.07
C VAL A 191 -14.28 9.72 -2.50
N CYS A 192 -13.93 8.90 -3.51
CA CYS A 192 -13.94 9.35 -4.91
C CYS A 192 -15.21 9.01 -5.69
N ARG A 193 -16.19 8.33 -5.07
CA ARG A 193 -17.50 7.93 -5.63
C ARG A 193 -17.45 7.06 -6.90
N ARG A 194 -16.27 6.61 -7.30
CA ARG A 194 -16.08 5.67 -8.41
C ARG A 194 -16.30 4.24 -7.94
N SER A 195 -16.79 3.38 -8.84
CA SER A 195 -17.00 1.97 -8.56
C SER A 195 -15.69 1.26 -8.19
N TRP A 196 -15.75 0.40 -7.19
CA TRP A 196 -14.68 -0.53 -6.85
C TRP A 196 -14.69 -1.73 -7.79
N ASP A 197 -13.51 -2.30 -8.03
CA ASP A 197 -13.39 -3.61 -8.66
C ASP A 197 -13.69 -4.69 -7.62
N ILE A 198 -14.92 -5.19 -7.64
CA ILE A 198 -15.40 -6.21 -6.71
C ILE A 198 -14.66 -7.54 -6.90
N GLN A 199 -14.16 -7.83 -8.10
CA GLN A 199 -13.39 -9.06 -8.34
C GLN A 199 -12.01 -8.97 -7.70
N ALA A 200 -11.34 -7.83 -7.83
CA ALA A 200 -10.07 -7.57 -7.15
C ALA A 200 -10.24 -7.61 -5.62
N LEU A 201 -11.30 -6.99 -5.11
CA LEU A 201 -11.64 -7.04 -3.68
C LEU A 201 -11.88 -8.49 -3.22
N LYS A 202 -12.70 -9.28 -3.93
CA LYS A 202 -12.93 -10.71 -3.62
C LYS A 202 -11.63 -11.53 -3.67
N ALA A 203 -10.72 -11.22 -4.57
CA ALA A 203 -9.42 -11.89 -4.65
C ALA A 203 -8.55 -11.58 -3.42
N GLN A 204 -8.53 -10.32 -2.97
CA GLN A 204 -7.80 -9.92 -1.77
C GLN A 204 -8.42 -10.51 -0.50
N ILE A 205 -9.76 -10.56 -0.38
CA ILE A 205 -10.43 -11.19 0.77
C ILE A 205 -10.04 -12.67 0.87
N ARG A 206 -10.03 -13.39 -0.26
CA ARG A 206 -9.56 -14.79 -0.29
C ARG A 206 -8.12 -14.97 0.16
N ALA A 207 -7.25 -14.00 -0.15
CA ALA A 207 -5.85 -14.03 0.30
C ALA A 207 -5.70 -13.64 1.78
N TYR A 208 -6.58 -12.80 2.31
CA TYR A 208 -6.57 -12.35 3.70
C TYR A 208 -7.09 -13.43 4.66
N ASP A 209 -8.24 -14.01 4.32
CA ASP A 209 -8.92 -15.01 5.15
C ASP A 209 -9.87 -15.85 4.28
N VAL A 210 -9.56 -17.14 4.13
CA VAL A 210 -10.32 -18.07 3.28
C VAL A 210 -11.72 -18.33 3.86
N ASP A 211 -11.84 -18.37 5.18
CA ASP A 211 -13.07 -18.72 5.89
C ASP A 211 -14.06 -17.55 5.89
N LEU A 212 -13.54 -16.32 5.90
CA LEU A 212 -14.34 -15.10 5.90
C LEU A 212 -15.23 -14.99 4.66
N LEU A 213 -14.78 -15.51 3.51
CA LEU A 213 -15.55 -15.45 2.26
C LEU A 213 -16.80 -16.34 2.31
N ALA A 214 -16.72 -17.48 2.99
CA ALA A 214 -17.81 -18.45 3.08
C ALA A 214 -19.01 -17.90 3.86
N GLY A 215 -18.76 -17.02 4.84
CA GLY A 215 -19.82 -16.38 5.64
C GLY A 215 -20.55 -15.23 4.93
N LEU A 216 -20.04 -14.71 3.81
CA LEU A 216 -20.55 -13.50 3.17
C LEU A 216 -21.59 -13.77 2.07
N GLY A 217 -21.95 -15.03 1.80
CA GLY A 217 -23.01 -15.40 0.85
C GLY A 217 -22.74 -14.95 -0.60
N PHE A 218 -21.47 -14.82 -0.98
CA PHE A 218 -21.01 -14.29 -2.27
C PHE A 218 -20.94 -15.29 -3.42
#